data_AF-G0TZ95-F1
#
_entry.id   AF-G0TZ95-F1
#
_cell.length_a   1.000
_cell.length_b   1.000
_cell.length_c   1.000
_cell.angle_alpha   90.00
_cell.angle_beta   90.00
_cell.angle_gamma   90.00
#
_symmetry.space_group_name_H-M   'P 1'
#
loop_
_entity.id
_entity.type
_entity.pdbx_description
1 polymer ?
#
loop_
_entity_poly.entity_id
_entity_poly.type
_entity_poly.pdbx_seq_one_letter_code
_entity_poly.pdbx_strand_id
1 'polypeptide(L)'
;MSATTSTHSSTSLASEGSTPPVTSVRTGGGAIPVSAAAPGHDHAPVASKASAQAANVASARLEDGSYAAAATSVVNSVRETPEYRVAWDLELWRAVQAAQLKQQLAEQKKKALAELARSVKAREQQAVACLELRERDIGRREQRLVEAEKQLEKRQWRLAEMERDLRRVRQQLTDARRRAKEEAAAEAQRAKDDAMHAVELSEQRVQAAEAQAKRADDRLQQAQRDYLALSDEFHRFRTRELTTPPEKLSAVEGRLRTQFIAEQEALRKQLELRHVEQQQELSDRCRKLEEENKHLTALATKRKEQLRRSTSDVEHLRQLNKVLDERVQQLEAAAGKAFGQARATAAGSSGSAAALPASAMAGAGAASAIAREVDRLRRERRFIVEGSGGALDENSDVVRALDKAINDMVEQLNCLGPHLHMATD
;
A
#
# COMPACT_ATOMS: atom_id res chain seq x y z
N MET A 1 6.50 -26.87 47.55
CA MET A 1 5.14 -27.15 48.08
C MET A 1 4.21 -26.12 47.50
N SER A 2 3.34 -26.54 46.58
CA SER A 2 2.06 -25.94 46.17
C SER A 2 1.64 -26.68 44.90
N ALA A 3 0.76 -27.66 45.10
CA ALA A 3 0.15 -28.46 44.07
C ALA A 3 -0.92 -27.63 43.35
N THR A 4 -0.94 -27.67 42.02
CA THR A 4 -2.14 -27.35 41.24
C THR A 4 -2.38 -28.44 40.19
N THR A 5 -3.54 -29.04 40.36
CA THR A 5 -4.25 -30.07 39.59
C THR A 5 -4.54 -29.59 38.17
N SER A 6 -4.20 -30.35 37.12
CA SER A 6 -5.06 -31.36 36.47
C SER A 6 -6.46 -30.85 36.11
N THR A 7 -6.73 -30.69 34.81
CA THR A 7 -8.05 -30.90 34.20
C THR A 7 -7.89 -31.08 32.69
N HIS A 8 -7.83 -32.34 32.27
CA HIS A 8 -8.05 -32.74 30.89
C HIS A 8 -9.55 -32.59 30.57
N SER A 9 -9.88 -31.86 29.50
CA SER A 9 -11.24 -31.85 28.93
C SER A 9 -11.20 -32.52 27.56
N SER A 10 -11.31 -33.86 27.59
CA SER A 10 -11.66 -34.66 26.42
C SER A 10 -13.18 -34.63 26.26
N THR A 11 -13.68 -33.89 25.28
CA THR A 11 -15.09 -33.97 24.87
C THR A 11 -15.21 -34.92 23.68
N SER A 12 -15.41 -36.19 24.02
CA SER A 12 -16.04 -37.19 23.16
C SER A 12 -17.54 -37.06 23.35
N LEU A 13 -18.27 -36.69 22.30
CA LEU A 13 -19.71 -36.87 22.22
C LEU A 13 -20.03 -37.55 20.90
N ALA A 14 -20.32 -38.84 21.03
CA ALA A 14 -21.13 -39.59 20.11
C ALA A 14 -22.50 -38.91 20.00
N SER A 15 -22.93 -38.63 18.77
CA SER A 15 -24.33 -38.44 18.44
C SER A 15 -24.69 -39.45 17.39
N GLU A 16 -25.46 -40.44 17.84
CA GLU A 16 -26.27 -41.32 17.03
C GLU A 16 -27.16 -40.47 16.10
N GLY A 17 -27.19 -40.86 14.84
CA GLY A 17 -27.88 -40.14 13.77
C GLY A 17 -28.36 -41.12 12.73
N SER A 18 -29.31 -41.96 13.16
CA SER A 18 -30.38 -42.62 12.41
C SER A 18 -30.30 -42.50 10.87
N THR A 19 -30.00 -43.63 10.25
CA THR A 19 -30.30 -43.92 8.84
C THR A 19 -31.79 -43.72 8.54
N PRO A 20 -32.11 -43.19 7.35
CA PRO A 20 -33.15 -43.80 6.54
C PRO A 20 -32.58 -44.45 5.27
N PRO A 21 -33.24 -45.49 4.76
CA PRO A 21 -32.69 -46.39 3.76
C PRO A 21 -32.61 -45.72 2.40
N VAL A 22 -31.47 -45.90 1.71
CA VAL A 22 -31.37 -45.72 0.27
C VAL A 22 -32.26 -46.79 -0.38
N THR A 23 -33.49 -46.40 -0.71
CA THR A 23 -34.35 -47.17 -1.60
C THR A 23 -33.70 -47.23 -2.97
N SER A 24 -33.05 -48.36 -3.22
CA SER A 24 -32.67 -48.85 -4.53
C SER A 24 -33.93 -48.90 -5.40
N VAL A 25 -34.08 -47.94 -6.32
CA VAL A 25 -35.10 -48.02 -7.39
C VAL A 25 -34.60 -49.05 -8.39
N ARG A 26 -34.93 -50.30 -8.09
CA ARG A 26 -35.00 -51.42 -9.00
C ARG A 26 -36.07 -51.09 -10.05
N THR A 27 -35.66 -50.59 -11.22
CA THR A 27 -36.50 -50.63 -12.42
C THR A 27 -36.63 -52.09 -12.86
N GLY A 28 -37.61 -52.77 -12.28
CA GLY A 28 -38.20 -53.98 -12.85
C GLY A 28 -39.02 -53.59 -14.07
N GLY A 29 -38.40 -53.65 -15.25
CA GLY A 29 -39.10 -53.71 -16.52
C GLY A 29 -39.46 -55.18 -16.79
N GLY A 30 -40.62 -55.60 -16.28
CA GLY A 30 -41.19 -56.91 -16.57
C GLY A 30 -41.46 -57.06 -18.07
N ALA A 31 -41.04 -58.21 -18.58
CA ALA A 31 -41.43 -58.72 -19.88
C ALA A 31 -42.96 -58.83 -19.98
N ILE A 32 -43.52 -58.28 -21.06
CA ILE A 32 -44.74 -58.80 -21.68
C ILE A 32 -44.45 -58.90 -23.19
N PRO A 33 -44.73 -60.07 -23.80
CA PRO A 33 -44.33 -60.39 -25.16
C PRO A 33 -45.30 -59.75 -26.16
N VAL A 34 -44.78 -59.05 -27.16
CA VAL A 34 -45.55 -58.78 -28.38
C VAL A 34 -45.30 -59.94 -29.34
N SER A 35 -46.13 -60.97 -29.15
CA SER A 35 -46.51 -61.90 -30.20
C SER A 35 -47.48 -61.17 -31.13
N ALA A 36 -47.05 -60.92 -32.37
CA ALA A 36 -47.92 -60.67 -33.50
C ALA A 36 -47.22 -61.34 -34.70
N ALA A 37 -47.48 -62.63 -34.90
CA ALA A 37 -48.48 -63.07 -35.85
C ALA A 37 -48.24 -62.45 -37.24
N ALA A 38 -47.45 -63.17 -38.04
CA ALA A 38 -47.68 -63.26 -39.48
C ALA A 38 -49.17 -63.61 -39.73
N PRO A 39 -49.73 -63.14 -40.85
CA PRO A 39 -49.73 -63.98 -42.05
C PRO A 39 -49.30 -63.17 -43.27
N GLY A 40 -48.52 -63.72 -44.19
CA GLY A 40 -49.08 -64.64 -45.17
C GLY A 40 -49.70 -63.84 -46.32
N HIS A 41 -48.85 -63.35 -47.22
CA HIS A 41 -49.26 -62.96 -48.57
C HIS A 41 -48.39 -63.71 -49.59
N ASP A 42 -48.46 -65.04 -49.50
CA ASP A 42 -48.60 -65.83 -50.72
C ASP A 42 -50.08 -65.79 -51.09
N HIS A 43 -50.39 -65.29 -52.28
CA HIS A 43 -51.27 -65.95 -53.24
C HIS A 43 -51.38 -65.08 -54.48
N ALA A 44 -50.69 -65.53 -55.52
CA ALA A 44 -51.08 -65.34 -56.90
C ALA A 44 -52.60 -65.54 -57.09
N PRO A 45 -53.16 -64.85 -58.08
CA PRO A 45 -53.89 -65.53 -59.14
C PRO A 45 -53.16 -65.19 -60.45
N VAL A 46 -52.54 -66.14 -61.15
CA VAL A 46 -53.20 -67.14 -62.00
C VAL A 46 -54.61 -66.68 -62.41
N ALA A 47 -54.66 -65.83 -63.42
CA ALA A 47 -55.69 -65.88 -64.45
C ALA A 47 -54.94 -65.97 -65.78
N SER A 48 -54.65 -67.19 -66.22
CA SER A 48 -55.48 -67.89 -67.21
C SER A 48 -55.31 -67.29 -68.60
N LYS A 49 -54.27 -67.78 -69.29
CA LYS A 49 -54.36 -68.08 -70.71
C LYS A 49 -55.60 -68.95 -70.94
N ALA A 50 -56.59 -68.43 -71.64
CA ALA A 50 -57.55 -69.18 -72.43
C ALA A 50 -57.92 -68.25 -73.60
N SER A 51 -57.35 -68.50 -74.78
CA SER A 51 -57.97 -69.39 -75.76
C SER A 51 -59.30 -68.82 -76.26
N ALA A 52 -59.18 -67.97 -77.28
CA ALA A 52 -60.08 -67.98 -78.43
C ALA A 52 -59.19 -67.97 -79.68
N GLN A 53 -58.49 -69.09 -79.87
CA GLN A 53 -58.25 -69.65 -81.19
C GLN A 53 -59.55 -70.38 -81.60
N ALA A 54 -59.79 -70.46 -82.92
CA ALA A 54 -61.00 -70.93 -83.61
C ALA A 54 -62.05 -69.82 -83.80
N ALA A 55 -62.43 -69.42 -85.01
CA ALA A 55 -62.41 -70.06 -86.33
C ALA A 55 -61.97 -69.00 -87.37
N ASN A 56 -60.97 -69.19 -88.25
CA ASN A 56 -60.75 -70.24 -89.24
C ASN A 56 -61.96 -70.51 -90.15
N VAL A 57 -61.71 -70.38 -91.46
CA VAL A 57 -62.46 -70.95 -92.58
C VAL A 57 -63.80 -70.30 -92.96
N ALA A 58 -63.77 -69.48 -94.02
CA ALA A 58 -64.63 -69.62 -95.21
C ALA A 58 -64.20 -68.54 -96.24
N SER A 59 -63.41 -68.92 -97.25
CA SER A 59 -63.88 -69.17 -98.63
C SER A 59 -63.97 -67.87 -99.42
N ALA A 60 -63.05 -67.56 -100.35
CA ALA A 60 -62.82 -68.25 -101.62
C ALA A 60 -64.12 -68.46 -102.43
N ARG A 61 -64.07 -68.03 -103.69
CA ARG A 61 -65.03 -68.25 -104.78
C ARG A 61 -66.20 -67.25 -104.88
N LEU A 62 -65.88 -66.12 -105.52
CA LEU A 62 -66.65 -65.66 -106.67
C LEU A 62 -66.76 -66.83 -107.68
N GLU A 63 -67.98 -67.09 -108.15
CA GLU A 63 -68.45 -68.11 -109.14
C GLU A 63 -69.55 -68.97 -108.50
N ASP A 64 -70.80 -68.45 -108.50
CA ASP A 64 -72.06 -69.22 -108.62
C ASP A 64 -73.28 -68.27 -108.51
N GLY A 65 -73.37 -67.32 -109.46
CA GLY A 65 -74.48 -66.36 -109.58
C GLY A 65 -75.84 -66.96 -109.96
N SER A 66 -75.91 -68.28 -110.19
CA SER A 66 -77.16 -69.03 -110.42
C SER A 66 -77.69 -69.70 -109.14
N TYR A 67 -76.82 -69.96 -108.16
CA TYR A 67 -77.21 -70.58 -106.89
C TYR A 67 -77.54 -69.55 -105.79
N ALA A 68 -77.06 -68.29 -105.88
CA ALA A 68 -77.40 -67.24 -104.91
C ALA A 68 -78.88 -66.84 -104.94
N ALA A 69 -79.49 -66.75 -106.13
CA ALA A 69 -80.91 -66.43 -106.30
C ALA A 69 -81.83 -67.59 -105.83
N ALA A 70 -81.44 -68.83 -106.14
CA ALA A 70 -82.10 -70.04 -105.64
C ALA A 70 -81.92 -70.22 -104.12
N ALA A 71 -80.74 -69.93 -103.58
CA ALA A 71 -80.46 -69.94 -102.14
C ALA A 71 -81.28 -68.86 -101.42
N THR A 72 -81.41 -67.64 -101.95
CA THR A 72 -82.31 -66.63 -101.36
C THR A 72 -83.79 -67.04 -101.43
N SER A 73 -84.23 -67.71 -102.50
CA SER A 73 -85.60 -68.24 -102.60
C SER A 73 -85.86 -69.37 -101.59
N VAL A 74 -84.91 -70.28 -101.39
CA VAL A 74 -85.00 -71.36 -100.40
C VAL A 74 -84.90 -70.81 -98.98
N VAL A 75 -84.05 -69.82 -98.73
CA VAL A 75 -83.95 -69.11 -97.45
C VAL A 75 -85.24 -68.36 -97.14
N ASN A 76 -85.89 -67.74 -98.14
CA ASN A 76 -87.19 -67.09 -97.94
C ASN A 76 -88.30 -68.12 -97.66
N SER A 77 -88.30 -69.26 -98.35
CA SER A 77 -89.22 -70.37 -98.09
C SER A 77 -89.05 -70.98 -96.69
N VAL A 78 -87.81 -71.12 -96.19
CA VAL A 78 -87.51 -71.57 -94.81
C VAL A 78 -87.90 -70.52 -93.77
N ARG A 79 -87.83 -69.21 -94.10
CA ARG A 79 -88.21 -68.12 -93.19
C ARG A 79 -89.72 -67.95 -93.02
N GLU A 80 -90.50 -68.44 -93.98
CA GLU A 80 -91.96 -68.41 -93.96
C GLU A 80 -92.57 -69.63 -93.25
N THR A 81 -91.77 -70.63 -92.88
CA THR A 81 -92.27 -71.77 -92.11
C THR A 81 -92.63 -71.36 -90.68
N PRO A 82 -93.70 -71.92 -90.09
CA PRO A 82 -94.10 -71.59 -88.72
C PRO A 82 -93.01 -71.92 -87.70
N GLU A 83 -92.18 -72.93 -87.95
CA GLU A 83 -91.05 -73.32 -87.10
C GLU A 83 -89.98 -72.23 -87.05
N TYR A 84 -89.68 -71.58 -88.18
CA TYR A 84 -88.71 -70.49 -88.22
C TYR A 84 -89.20 -69.25 -87.48
N ARG A 85 -90.48 -68.89 -87.62
CA ARG A 85 -91.06 -67.77 -86.87
C ARG A 85 -90.98 -67.99 -85.36
N VAL A 86 -91.32 -69.19 -84.89
CA VAL A 86 -91.19 -69.56 -83.47
C VAL A 86 -89.73 -69.55 -83.01
N ALA A 87 -88.80 -70.07 -83.82
CA ALA A 87 -87.37 -70.02 -83.51
C ALA A 87 -86.86 -68.58 -83.39
N TRP A 88 -87.27 -67.71 -84.31
CA TRP A 88 -86.93 -66.28 -84.30
C TRP A 88 -87.53 -65.55 -83.09
N ASP A 89 -88.80 -65.80 -82.75
CA ASP A 89 -89.45 -65.23 -81.57
C ASP A 89 -88.76 -65.69 -80.28
N LEU A 90 -88.28 -66.94 -80.22
CA LEU A 90 -87.49 -67.45 -79.10
C LEU A 90 -86.09 -66.81 -79.04
N GLU A 91 -85.43 -66.57 -80.18
CA GLU A 91 -84.17 -65.84 -80.23
C GLU A 91 -84.33 -64.40 -79.76
N LEU A 92 -85.37 -63.70 -80.22
CA LEU A 92 -85.69 -62.35 -79.79
C LEU A 92 -86.04 -62.31 -78.30
N TRP A 93 -86.85 -63.26 -77.81
CA TRP A 93 -87.14 -63.38 -76.39
C TRP A 93 -85.87 -63.62 -75.56
N ARG A 94 -84.98 -64.52 -76.00
CA ARG A 94 -83.67 -64.75 -75.36
C ARG A 94 -82.82 -63.49 -75.37
N ALA A 95 -82.81 -62.71 -76.46
CA ALA A 95 -82.07 -61.47 -76.56
C ALA A 95 -82.62 -60.41 -75.60
N VAL A 96 -83.95 -60.26 -75.50
CA VAL A 96 -84.61 -59.35 -74.55
C VAL A 96 -84.32 -59.76 -73.12
N GLN A 97 -84.41 -61.06 -72.78
CA GLN A 97 -84.07 -61.58 -71.46
C GLN A 97 -82.59 -61.37 -71.13
N ALA A 98 -81.68 -61.61 -72.08
CA ALA A 98 -80.26 -61.35 -71.90
C ALA A 98 -79.97 -59.86 -71.69
N ALA A 99 -80.68 -58.96 -72.37
CA ALA A 99 -80.57 -57.52 -72.18
C ALA A 99 -81.07 -57.09 -70.78
N GLN A 100 -82.20 -57.63 -70.33
CA GLN A 100 -82.73 -57.39 -68.97
C GLN A 100 -81.75 -57.85 -67.89
N LEU A 101 -81.18 -59.05 -68.01
CA LEU A 101 -80.17 -59.56 -67.08
C LEU A 101 -78.90 -58.70 -67.10
N LYS A 102 -78.44 -58.27 -68.27
CA LYS A 102 -77.30 -57.35 -68.39
C LYS A 102 -77.57 -56.02 -67.69
N GLN A 103 -78.77 -55.46 -67.84
CA GLN A 103 -79.17 -54.23 -67.18
C GLN A 103 -79.22 -54.41 -65.65
N GLN A 104 -79.86 -55.47 -65.16
CA GLN A 104 -79.92 -55.77 -63.72
C GLN A 104 -78.52 -55.94 -63.13
N LEU A 105 -77.62 -56.67 -63.81
CA LEU A 105 -76.22 -56.80 -63.39
C LEU A 105 -75.49 -55.45 -63.40
N ALA A 106 -75.74 -54.59 -64.39
CA ALA A 106 -75.15 -53.26 -64.44
C ALA A 106 -75.65 -52.37 -63.29
N GLU A 107 -76.94 -52.44 -62.95
CA GLU A 107 -77.53 -51.72 -61.83
C GLU A 107 -77.00 -52.23 -60.48
N GLN A 108 -76.92 -53.54 -60.29
CA GLN A 108 -76.32 -54.14 -59.09
C GLN A 108 -74.85 -53.74 -58.94
N LYS A 109 -74.06 -53.79 -60.03
CA LYS A 109 -72.68 -53.30 -60.03
C LYS A 109 -72.59 -51.83 -59.67
N LYS A 110 -73.45 -50.97 -60.25
CA LYS A 110 -73.50 -49.54 -59.91
C LYS A 110 -73.82 -49.31 -58.43
N LYS A 111 -74.80 -50.04 -57.86
CA LYS A 111 -75.15 -49.98 -56.43
C LYS A 111 -73.99 -50.42 -55.55
N ALA A 112 -73.38 -51.56 -55.83
CA ALA A 112 -72.23 -52.09 -55.08
C ALA A 112 -71.03 -51.14 -55.13
N LEU A 113 -70.70 -50.59 -56.31
CA LEU A 113 -69.62 -49.60 -56.44
C LEU A 113 -69.94 -48.30 -55.68
N ALA A 114 -71.19 -47.85 -55.67
CA ALA A 114 -71.60 -46.65 -54.93
C ALA A 114 -71.54 -46.87 -53.40
N GLU A 115 -71.89 -48.07 -52.92
CA GLU A 115 -71.75 -48.45 -51.51
C GLU A 115 -70.29 -48.56 -51.10
N LEU A 116 -69.45 -49.19 -51.92
CA LEU A 116 -68.01 -49.24 -51.71
C LEU A 116 -67.41 -47.84 -51.63
N ALA A 117 -67.73 -46.97 -52.60
CA ALA A 117 -67.28 -45.57 -52.60
C ALA A 117 -67.71 -44.81 -51.34
N ARG A 118 -68.93 -45.02 -50.85
CA ARG A 118 -69.41 -44.44 -49.58
C ARG A 118 -68.61 -44.95 -48.38
N SER A 119 -68.36 -46.25 -48.30
CA SER A 119 -67.57 -46.85 -47.21
C SER A 119 -66.11 -46.39 -47.19
N VAL A 120 -65.49 -46.25 -48.36
CA VAL A 120 -64.12 -45.75 -48.50
C VAL A 120 -64.04 -44.30 -48.05
N LYS A 121 -64.95 -43.44 -48.53
CA LYS A 121 -65.04 -42.04 -48.09
C LYS A 121 -65.24 -41.90 -46.58
N ALA A 122 -66.10 -42.73 -45.99
CA ALA A 122 -66.33 -42.71 -44.54
C ALA A 122 -65.06 -43.11 -43.76
N ARG A 123 -64.33 -44.14 -44.22
CA ARG A 123 -63.05 -44.55 -43.60
C ARG A 123 -61.96 -43.49 -43.76
N GLU A 124 -61.87 -42.85 -44.92
CA GLU A 124 -60.93 -41.74 -45.16
C GLU A 124 -61.21 -40.57 -44.23
N GLN A 125 -62.48 -40.16 -44.09
CA GLN A 125 -62.88 -39.09 -43.16
C GLN A 125 -62.55 -39.44 -41.71
N GLN A 126 -62.79 -40.69 -41.29
CA GLN A 126 -62.41 -41.16 -39.95
C GLN A 126 -60.89 -41.16 -39.74
N ALA A 127 -60.11 -41.57 -40.75
CA ALA A 127 -58.66 -41.56 -40.69
C ALA A 127 -58.11 -40.12 -40.57
N VAL A 128 -58.64 -39.18 -41.37
CA VAL A 128 -58.28 -37.76 -41.31
C VAL A 128 -58.61 -37.18 -39.93
N ALA A 129 -59.82 -37.40 -39.42
CA ALA A 129 -60.20 -36.92 -38.08
C ALA A 129 -59.31 -37.51 -36.97
N CYS A 130 -58.92 -38.79 -37.08
CA CYS A 130 -57.98 -39.41 -36.15
C CYS A 130 -56.58 -38.78 -36.24
N LEU A 131 -56.09 -38.46 -37.44
CA LEU A 131 -54.81 -37.80 -37.64
C LEU A 131 -54.81 -36.37 -37.08
N GLU A 132 -55.86 -35.59 -37.33
CA GLU A 132 -55.98 -34.24 -36.77
C GLU A 132 -55.98 -34.24 -35.23
N LEU A 133 -56.64 -35.21 -34.58
CA LEU A 133 -56.60 -35.35 -33.13
C LEU A 133 -55.18 -35.68 -32.64
N ARG A 134 -54.49 -36.60 -33.33
CA ARG A 134 -53.10 -36.94 -33.01
C ARG A 134 -52.17 -35.74 -33.19
N GLU A 135 -52.33 -34.95 -34.25
CA GLU A 135 -51.56 -33.73 -34.48
C GLU A 135 -51.77 -32.70 -33.36
N ARG A 136 -53.02 -32.49 -32.94
CA ARG A 136 -53.32 -31.59 -31.80
C ARG A 136 -52.68 -32.08 -30.51
N ASP A 137 -52.72 -33.38 -30.24
CA ASP A 137 -52.11 -33.95 -29.04
C ASP A 137 -50.58 -33.92 -29.06
N ILE A 138 -49.97 -34.15 -30.23
CA ILE A 138 -48.53 -33.98 -30.44
C ILE A 138 -48.14 -32.52 -30.21
N GLY A 139 -48.85 -31.56 -30.81
CA GLY A 139 -48.59 -30.13 -30.63
C GLY A 139 -48.69 -29.69 -29.16
N ARG A 140 -49.65 -30.21 -28.38
CA ARG A 140 -49.73 -29.95 -26.94
C ARG A 140 -48.53 -30.52 -26.17
N ARG A 141 -48.04 -31.70 -26.56
CA ARG A 141 -46.85 -32.30 -25.93
C ARG A 141 -45.59 -31.52 -26.27
N GLU A 142 -45.42 -31.08 -27.51
CA GLU A 142 -44.32 -30.23 -27.95
C GLU A 142 -44.30 -28.90 -27.19
N GLN A 143 -45.46 -28.25 -27.02
CA GLN A 143 -45.56 -27.03 -26.21
C GLN A 143 -45.09 -27.24 -24.77
N ARG A 144 -45.52 -28.34 -24.13
CA ARG A 144 -45.07 -28.71 -22.78
C ARG A 144 -43.57 -28.98 -22.71
N LEU A 145 -43.00 -29.60 -23.74
CA LEU A 145 -41.55 -29.83 -23.82
C LEU A 145 -40.79 -28.50 -23.93
N VAL A 146 -41.23 -27.58 -24.79
CA VAL A 146 -40.61 -26.25 -24.94
C VAL A 146 -40.68 -25.45 -23.64
N GLU A 147 -41.79 -25.50 -22.90
CA GLU A 147 -41.91 -24.86 -21.60
C GLU A 147 -40.99 -25.49 -20.55
N ALA A 148 -40.89 -26.82 -20.53
CA ALA A 148 -39.98 -27.55 -19.64
C ALA A 148 -38.51 -27.23 -19.95
N GLU A 149 -38.13 -27.17 -21.22
CA GLU A 149 -36.79 -26.77 -21.67
C GLU A 149 -36.44 -25.36 -21.19
N LYS A 150 -37.32 -24.37 -21.41
CA LYS A 150 -37.12 -23.01 -20.89
C LYS A 150 -36.98 -22.97 -19.36
N GLN A 151 -37.70 -23.81 -18.63
CA GLN A 151 -37.55 -23.91 -17.17
C GLN A 151 -36.22 -24.54 -16.78
N LEU A 152 -35.75 -25.55 -17.51
CA LEU A 152 -34.45 -26.18 -17.28
C LEU A 152 -33.30 -25.21 -17.58
N GLU A 153 -33.36 -24.46 -18.68
CA GLU A 153 -32.38 -23.41 -19.00
C GLU A 153 -32.29 -22.35 -17.90
N LYS A 154 -33.44 -21.88 -17.38
CA LYS A 154 -33.48 -20.94 -16.25
C LYS A 154 -32.84 -21.54 -14.99
N ARG A 155 -33.09 -22.82 -14.69
CA ARG A 155 -32.48 -23.52 -13.55
C ARG A 155 -30.97 -23.68 -13.74
N GLN A 156 -30.53 -24.07 -14.94
CA GLN A 156 -29.11 -24.20 -15.28
C GLN A 156 -28.38 -22.86 -15.14
N TRP A 157 -28.97 -21.77 -15.62
CA TRP A 157 -28.38 -20.44 -15.48
C TRP A 157 -28.22 -20.02 -14.01
N ARG A 158 -29.25 -20.25 -13.18
CA ARG A 158 -29.20 -19.99 -11.72
C ARG A 158 -28.13 -20.86 -11.03
N LEU A 159 -28.06 -22.14 -11.37
CA LEU A 159 -27.02 -23.03 -10.84
C LEU A 159 -25.62 -22.53 -11.21
N ALA A 160 -25.40 -22.13 -12.46
CA ALA A 160 -24.13 -21.57 -12.91
C ALA A 160 -23.77 -20.25 -12.22
N GLU A 161 -24.74 -19.43 -11.83
CA GLU A 161 -24.53 -18.22 -11.01
C GLU A 161 -24.14 -18.58 -9.58
N MET A 162 -24.89 -19.46 -8.92
CA MET A 162 -24.55 -19.91 -7.57
C MET A 162 -23.18 -20.60 -7.51
N GLU A 163 -22.81 -21.37 -8.52
CA GLU A 163 -21.47 -21.97 -8.62
C GLU A 163 -20.36 -20.90 -8.73
N ARG A 164 -20.60 -19.83 -9.48
CA ARG A 164 -19.67 -18.71 -9.57
C ARG A 164 -19.50 -18.03 -8.21
N ASP A 165 -20.58 -17.81 -7.48
CA ASP A 165 -20.53 -17.22 -6.14
C ASP A 165 -19.86 -18.14 -5.12
N LEU A 166 -20.13 -19.45 -5.17
CA LEU A 166 -19.43 -20.43 -4.34
C LEU A 166 -17.92 -20.44 -4.62
N ARG A 167 -17.48 -20.32 -5.88
CA ARG A 167 -16.06 -20.21 -6.24
C ARG A 167 -15.45 -18.92 -5.65
N ARG A 168 -16.15 -17.78 -5.75
CA ARG A 168 -15.71 -16.50 -5.18
C ARG A 168 -15.57 -16.56 -3.66
N VAL A 169 -16.59 -17.07 -2.96
CA VAL A 169 -16.56 -17.21 -1.49
C VAL A 169 -15.45 -18.16 -1.05
N ARG A 170 -15.22 -19.27 -1.76
CA ARG A 170 -14.10 -20.17 -1.47
C ARG A 170 -12.75 -19.47 -1.62
N GLN A 171 -12.56 -18.69 -2.68
CA GLN A 171 -11.35 -17.89 -2.89
C GLN A 171 -11.15 -16.85 -1.78
N GLN A 172 -12.20 -16.12 -1.40
CA GLN A 172 -12.15 -15.16 -0.30
C GLN A 172 -11.79 -15.83 1.03
N LEU A 173 -12.36 -17.00 1.33
CA LEU A 173 -12.03 -17.76 2.54
C LEU A 173 -10.58 -18.27 2.52
N THR A 174 -10.05 -18.70 1.37
CA THR A 174 -8.64 -19.10 1.25
C THR A 174 -7.70 -17.91 1.45
N ASP A 175 -8.03 -16.74 0.89
CA ASP A 175 -7.23 -15.53 1.06
C ASP A 175 -7.28 -15.01 2.49
N ALA A 176 -8.45 -15.00 3.13
CA ALA A 176 -8.61 -14.61 4.53
C ALA A 176 -7.81 -15.55 5.46
N ARG A 177 -7.87 -16.87 5.22
CA ARG A 177 -7.05 -17.84 5.97
C ARG A 177 -5.55 -17.62 5.76
N ARG A 178 -5.12 -17.22 4.56
CA ARG A 178 -3.72 -16.91 4.28
C ARG A 178 -3.27 -15.66 5.05
N ARG A 179 -4.04 -14.57 4.98
CA ARG A 179 -3.76 -13.32 5.72
C ARG A 179 -3.70 -13.55 7.23
N ALA A 180 -4.68 -14.25 7.79
CA ALA A 180 -4.70 -14.55 9.22
C ALA A 180 -3.47 -15.38 9.66
N LYS A 181 -2.96 -16.28 8.82
CA LYS A 181 -1.71 -17.01 9.10
C LYS A 181 -0.48 -16.11 9.03
N GLU A 182 -0.42 -15.22 8.06
CA GLU A 182 0.68 -14.25 7.92
C GLU A 182 0.71 -13.27 9.10
N GLU A 183 -0.45 -12.77 9.53
CA GLU A 183 -0.59 -11.90 10.71
C GLU A 183 -0.19 -12.62 12.00
N ALA A 184 -0.69 -13.84 12.24
CA ALA A 184 -0.31 -14.63 13.41
C ALA A 184 1.19 -14.97 13.44
N ALA A 185 1.81 -15.21 12.28
CA ALA A 185 3.26 -15.43 12.19
C ALA A 185 4.05 -14.16 12.50
N ALA A 186 3.61 -13.00 12.03
CA ALA A 186 4.24 -11.71 12.32
C ALA A 186 4.11 -11.34 13.82
N GLU A 187 2.95 -11.57 14.43
CA GLU A 187 2.75 -11.40 15.88
C GLU A 187 3.65 -12.33 16.69
N ALA A 188 3.73 -13.61 16.32
CA ALA A 188 4.62 -14.55 16.97
C ALA A 188 6.10 -14.14 16.84
N GLN A 189 6.50 -13.54 15.71
CA GLN A 189 7.86 -13.03 15.55
C GLN A 189 8.12 -11.82 16.46
N ARG A 190 7.21 -10.84 16.49
CA ARG A 190 7.32 -9.69 17.41
C ARG A 190 7.41 -10.13 18.87
N ALA A 191 6.55 -11.06 19.29
CA ALA A 191 6.57 -11.58 20.65
C ALA A 191 7.90 -12.30 21.00
N LYS A 192 8.52 -12.98 20.02
CA LYS A 192 9.86 -13.56 20.21
C LYS A 192 10.92 -12.48 20.34
N ASP A 193 10.90 -11.46 19.49
CA ASP A 193 11.87 -10.36 19.51
C ASP A 193 11.77 -9.59 20.84
N ASP A 194 10.55 -9.31 21.32
CA ASP A 194 10.30 -8.69 22.63
C ASP A 194 10.80 -9.57 23.79
N ALA A 195 10.58 -10.89 23.72
CA ALA A 195 11.07 -11.83 24.73
C ALA A 195 12.61 -11.90 24.75
N MET A 196 13.25 -11.90 23.57
CA MET A 196 14.72 -11.85 23.47
C MET A 196 15.27 -10.56 24.09
N HIS A 197 14.70 -9.40 23.78
CA HIS A 197 15.11 -8.14 24.39
C HIS A 197 14.89 -8.09 25.91
N ALA A 198 13.80 -8.67 26.40
CA ALA A 198 13.56 -8.77 27.84
C ALA A 198 14.62 -9.64 28.55
N VAL A 199 15.02 -10.75 27.92
CA VAL A 199 16.10 -11.61 28.40
C VAL A 199 17.43 -10.86 28.40
N GLU A 200 17.81 -10.21 27.30
CA GLU A 200 19.04 -9.41 27.19
C GLU A 200 19.12 -8.32 28.27
N LEU A 201 18.02 -7.59 28.50
CA LEU A 201 17.96 -6.56 29.54
C LEU A 201 18.11 -7.18 30.94
N SER A 202 17.52 -8.35 31.18
CA SER A 202 17.66 -9.06 32.46
C SER A 202 19.10 -9.54 32.69
N GLU A 203 19.77 -10.04 31.65
CA GLU A 203 21.18 -10.45 31.69
C GLU A 203 22.08 -9.26 32.00
N GLN A 204 21.86 -8.11 31.36
CA GLN A 204 22.62 -6.88 31.65
C GLN A 204 22.45 -6.41 33.10
N ARG A 205 21.22 -6.50 33.65
CA ARG A 205 20.96 -6.17 35.06
C ARG A 205 21.69 -7.12 36.01
N VAL A 206 21.66 -8.42 35.71
CA VAL A 206 22.40 -9.43 36.48
C VAL A 206 23.90 -9.15 36.42
N GLN A 207 24.46 -8.91 35.24
CA GLN A 207 25.88 -8.56 35.07
C GLN A 207 26.28 -7.30 35.84
N ALA A 208 25.43 -6.26 35.84
CA ALA A 208 25.68 -5.04 36.60
C ALA A 208 25.64 -5.30 38.12
N ALA A 209 24.68 -6.09 38.59
CA ALA A 209 24.59 -6.51 39.99
C ALA A 209 25.79 -7.36 40.42
N GLU A 210 26.23 -8.31 39.59
CA GLU A 210 27.42 -9.13 39.81
C GLU A 210 28.68 -8.26 39.87
N ALA A 211 28.83 -7.27 38.99
CA ALA A 211 29.95 -6.34 39.02
C ALA A 211 29.94 -5.47 40.30
N GLN A 212 28.78 -5.07 40.79
CA GLN A 212 28.65 -4.35 42.05
C GLN A 212 28.98 -5.24 43.25
N ALA A 213 28.51 -6.49 43.26
CA ALA A 213 28.82 -7.47 44.29
C ALA A 213 30.34 -7.70 44.38
N LYS A 214 31.00 -7.92 43.24
CA LYS A 214 32.47 -8.06 43.16
C LYS A 214 33.20 -6.84 43.77
N ARG A 215 32.78 -5.62 43.42
CA ARG A 215 33.37 -4.39 44.01
C ARG A 215 33.15 -4.29 45.52
N ALA A 216 32.02 -4.75 46.03
CA ALA A 216 31.74 -4.76 47.46
C ALA A 216 32.62 -5.79 48.19
N ASP A 217 32.78 -6.98 47.61
CA ASP A 217 33.69 -8.01 48.12
C ASP A 217 35.14 -7.53 48.14
N ASP A 218 35.61 -6.85 47.08
CA ASP A 218 36.95 -6.27 47.03
C ASP A 218 37.18 -5.23 48.14
N ARG A 219 36.18 -4.37 48.42
CA ARG A 219 36.24 -3.40 49.53
C ARG A 219 36.27 -4.09 50.89
N LEU A 220 35.49 -5.15 51.07
CA LEU A 220 35.50 -5.94 52.31
C LEU A 220 36.86 -6.61 52.51
N GLN A 221 37.44 -7.21 51.47
CA GLN A 221 38.77 -7.80 51.54
C GLN A 221 39.84 -6.76 51.85
N GLN A 222 39.76 -5.57 51.25
CA GLN A 222 40.70 -4.49 51.55
C GLN A 222 40.58 -4.02 53.00
N ALA A 223 39.36 -3.78 53.49
CA ALA A 223 39.13 -3.39 54.89
C ALA A 223 39.62 -4.47 55.87
N GLN A 224 39.48 -5.76 55.54
CA GLN A 224 40.04 -6.86 56.32
C GLN A 224 41.58 -6.83 56.35
N ARG A 225 42.23 -6.59 55.20
CA ARG A 225 43.69 -6.45 55.13
C ARG A 225 44.19 -5.25 55.95
N ASP A 226 43.51 -4.12 55.83
CA ASP A 226 43.84 -2.90 56.56
C ASP A 226 43.68 -3.08 58.08
N TYR A 227 42.61 -3.77 58.51
CA TYR A 227 42.41 -4.12 59.92
C TYR A 227 43.53 -5.02 60.46
N LEU A 228 43.92 -6.06 59.70
CA LEU A 228 45.02 -6.94 60.08
C LEU A 228 46.34 -6.16 60.16
N ALA A 229 46.64 -5.32 59.17
CA ALA A 229 47.83 -4.47 59.19
C ALA A 229 47.85 -3.52 60.39
N LEU A 230 46.72 -2.86 60.71
CA LEU A 230 46.59 -1.99 61.87
C LEU A 230 46.78 -2.78 63.18
N SER A 231 46.27 -4.00 63.26
CA SER A 231 46.47 -4.87 64.43
C SER A 231 47.94 -5.27 64.61
N ASP A 232 48.65 -5.58 63.52
CA ASP A 232 50.08 -5.87 63.54
C ASP A 232 50.90 -4.63 63.96
N GLU A 233 50.57 -3.45 63.44
CA GLU A 233 51.17 -2.17 63.83
C GLU A 233 50.95 -1.88 65.31
N PHE A 234 49.74 -2.08 65.82
CA PHE A 234 49.42 -1.92 67.23
C PHE A 234 50.21 -2.90 68.12
N HIS A 235 50.34 -4.16 67.71
CA HIS A 235 51.17 -5.14 68.41
C HIS A 235 52.66 -4.75 68.41
N ARG A 236 53.18 -4.30 67.27
CA ARG A 236 54.55 -3.77 67.16
C ARG A 236 54.75 -2.56 68.06
N PHE A 237 53.82 -1.62 68.07
CA PHE A 237 53.84 -0.43 68.94
C PHE A 237 53.85 -0.84 70.40
N ARG A 238 52.94 -1.71 70.84
CA ARG A 238 52.89 -2.22 72.22
C ARG A 238 54.19 -2.92 72.62
N THR A 239 54.78 -3.69 71.71
CA THR A 239 56.07 -4.35 71.94
C THR A 239 57.20 -3.32 72.04
N ARG A 240 57.21 -2.29 71.20
CA ARG A 240 58.16 -1.17 71.28
C ARG A 240 58.02 -0.45 72.62
N GLU A 241 56.84 0.03 72.98
CA GLU A 241 56.62 0.74 74.26
C GLU A 241 57.09 -0.07 75.49
N LEU A 242 56.90 -1.40 75.48
CA LEU A 242 57.35 -2.27 76.57
C LEU A 242 58.86 -2.55 76.56
N THR A 243 59.52 -2.48 75.40
CA THR A 243 60.96 -2.79 75.24
C THR A 243 61.84 -1.55 75.15
N THR A 244 61.25 -0.36 74.91
CA THR A 244 61.97 0.91 74.87
C THR A 244 62.15 1.40 76.31
N PRO A 245 63.38 1.55 76.83
CA PRO A 245 63.60 2.15 78.14
C PRO A 245 63.03 3.58 78.14
N PRO A 246 62.42 4.07 79.25
CA PRO A 246 61.78 5.38 79.27
C PRO A 246 62.79 6.41 78.78
N GLU A 247 62.49 7.05 77.64
CA GLU A 247 63.31 8.14 77.14
C GLU A 247 63.34 9.18 78.26
N LYS A 248 64.54 9.40 78.81
CA LYS A 248 64.75 10.43 79.82
C LYS A 248 64.24 11.74 79.22
N LEU A 249 63.37 12.45 79.92
CA LEU A 249 62.73 13.70 79.46
C LEU A 249 63.74 14.69 78.85
N SER A 250 65.00 14.67 79.29
CA SER A 250 66.10 15.47 78.73
C SER A 250 66.46 15.15 77.28
N ALA A 251 66.31 13.91 76.81
CA ALA A 251 66.56 13.53 75.42
C ALA A 251 65.43 14.01 74.49
N VAL A 252 64.18 13.93 74.96
CA VAL A 252 63.01 14.47 74.26
C VAL A 252 63.08 16.00 74.17
N GLU A 253 63.42 16.65 75.28
CA GLU A 253 63.65 18.10 75.33
C GLU A 253 64.81 18.52 74.40
N GLY A 254 65.90 17.75 74.38
CA GLY A 254 67.02 17.97 73.47
C GLY A 254 66.61 17.86 72.00
N ARG A 255 65.83 16.84 71.64
CA ARG A 255 65.33 16.64 70.27
C ARG A 255 64.34 17.72 69.85
N LEU A 256 63.43 18.15 70.73
CA LEU A 256 62.50 19.24 70.44
C LEU A 256 63.25 20.57 70.26
N ARG A 257 64.30 20.82 71.06
CA ARG A 257 65.17 21.99 70.89
C ARG A 257 65.91 21.95 69.55
N THR A 258 66.45 20.81 69.12
CA THR A 258 67.13 20.74 67.81
C THR A 258 66.16 20.88 66.64
N GLN A 259 64.96 20.29 66.73
CA GLN A 259 63.91 20.49 65.73
C GLN A 259 63.44 21.94 65.66
N PHE A 260 63.23 22.58 66.82
CA PHE A 260 62.88 24.00 66.89
C PHE A 260 63.97 24.89 66.29
N ILE A 261 65.25 24.62 66.60
CA ILE A 261 66.38 25.35 65.99
C ILE A 261 66.41 25.14 64.48
N ALA A 262 66.23 23.91 64.00
CA ALA A 262 66.22 23.60 62.58
C ALA A 262 65.04 24.27 61.84
N GLU A 263 63.85 24.31 62.44
CA GLU A 263 62.70 25.04 61.89
C GLU A 263 62.92 26.56 61.89
N GLN A 264 63.51 27.11 62.95
CA GLN A 264 63.89 28.53 63.01
C GLN A 264 64.93 28.89 61.94
N GLU A 265 65.92 28.02 61.71
CA GLU A 265 66.90 28.19 60.64
C GLU A 265 66.25 28.06 59.24
N ALA A 266 65.32 27.12 59.05
CA ALA A 266 64.59 26.97 57.81
C ALA A 266 63.73 28.21 57.50
N LEU A 267 63.05 28.76 58.50
CA LEU A 267 62.28 30.00 58.38
C LEU A 267 63.19 31.20 58.06
N ARG A 268 64.33 31.32 58.75
CA ARG A 268 65.33 32.38 58.44
C ARG A 268 65.81 32.27 57.01
N LYS A 269 66.18 31.07 56.54
CA LYS A 269 66.59 30.84 55.15
C LYS A 269 65.49 31.19 54.15
N GLN A 270 64.23 30.84 54.42
CA GLN A 270 63.10 31.21 53.55
C GLN A 270 62.90 32.73 53.48
N LEU A 271 63.04 33.44 54.62
CA LEU A 271 62.96 34.89 54.64
C LEU A 271 64.15 35.53 53.92
N GLU A 272 65.37 35.03 54.12
CA GLU A 272 66.57 35.48 53.42
C GLU A 272 66.43 35.28 51.90
N LEU A 273 65.96 34.12 51.44
CA LEU A 273 65.70 33.88 50.02
C LEU A 273 64.68 34.87 49.45
N ARG A 274 63.55 35.09 50.13
CA ARG A 274 62.56 36.09 49.71
C ARG A 274 63.14 37.50 49.67
N HIS A 275 63.97 37.87 50.64
CA HIS A 275 64.64 39.18 50.66
C HIS A 275 65.63 39.32 49.50
N VAL A 276 66.42 38.28 49.20
CA VAL A 276 67.33 38.27 48.06
C VAL A 276 66.57 38.34 46.74
N GLU A 277 65.49 37.59 46.59
CA GLU A 277 64.61 37.63 45.41
C GLU A 277 64.02 39.04 45.23
N GLN A 278 63.47 39.65 46.28
CA GLN A 278 62.96 41.02 46.23
C GLN A 278 64.04 42.05 45.87
N GLN A 279 65.26 41.90 46.41
CA GLN A 279 66.39 42.76 46.04
C GLN A 279 66.78 42.58 44.57
N GLN A 280 66.79 41.35 44.07
CA GLN A 280 67.07 41.06 42.67
C GLN A 280 65.99 41.67 41.75
N GLU A 281 64.70 41.48 42.08
CA GLU A 281 63.59 42.07 41.34
C GLU A 281 63.67 43.60 41.29
N LEU A 282 63.99 44.25 42.42
CA LEU A 282 64.20 45.69 42.47
C LEU A 282 65.41 46.11 41.64
N SER A 283 66.52 45.35 41.70
CA SER A 283 67.72 45.64 40.92
C SER A 283 67.48 45.52 39.41
N ASP A 284 66.73 44.51 38.98
CA ASP A 284 66.37 44.31 37.58
C ASP A 284 65.37 45.36 37.11
N ARG A 285 64.44 45.78 37.97
CA ARG A 285 63.54 46.92 37.69
C ARG A 285 64.32 48.22 37.55
N CYS A 286 65.31 48.47 38.40
CA CYS A 286 66.21 49.62 38.27
C CYS A 286 67.00 49.56 36.96
N ARG A 287 67.56 48.41 36.58
CA ARG A 287 68.25 48.23 35.28
C ARG A 287 67.34 48.50 34.08
N LYS A 288 66.11 47.95 34.09
CA LYS A 288 65.11 48.20 33.05
C LYS A 288 64.76 49.68 32.96
N LEU A 289 64.54 50.34 34.10
CA LEU A 289 64.26 51.78 34.15
C LEU A 289 65.47 52.62 33.69
N GLU A 290 66.70 52.17 33.94
CA GLU A 290 67.92 52.81 33.41
C GLU A 290 68.04 52.63 31.89
N GLU A 291 67.72 51.45 31.36
CA GLU A 291 67.69 51.17 29.92
C GLU A 291 66.59 51.99 29.22
N GLU A 292 65.40 52.05 29.80
CA GLU A 292 64.31 52.91 29.34
C GLU A 292 64.71 54.39 29.41
N ASN A 293 65.35 54.84 30.49
CA ASN A 293 65.86 56.20 30.58
C ASN A 293 66.91 56.49 29.52
N LYS A 294 67.86 55.58 29.27
CA LYS A 294 68.85 55.67 28.20
C LYS A 294 68.18 55.72 26.83
N HIS A 295 67.15 54.92 26.61
CA HIS A 295 66.39 54.92 25.36
C HIS A 295 65.62 56.24 25.18
N LEU A 296 64.96 56.73 26.23
CA LEU A 296 64.24 58.00 26.22
C LEU A 296 65.19 59.18 26.04
N THR A 297 66.37 59.18 26.68
CA THR A 297 67.39 60.20 26.43
C THR A 297 67.92 60.13 25.01
N ALA A 298 68.15 58.94 24.46
CA ALA A 298 68.55 58.78 23.06
C ALA A 298 67.46 59.23 22.07
N LEU A 299 66.17 59.01 22.39
CA LEU A 299 65.06 59.55 21.60
C LEU A 299 64.95 61.05 21.75
N ALA A 300 65.16 61.60 22.95
CA ALA A 300 65.16 63.03 23.21
C ALA A 300 66.31 63.74 22.49
N THR A 301 67.52 63.16 22.45
CA THR A 301 68.64 63.69 21.68
C THR A 301 68.36 63.59 20.18
N LYS A 302 67.88 62.45 19.67
CA LYS A 302 67.44 62.32 18.27
C LYS A 302 66.36 63.35 17.90
N ARG A 303 65.37 63.56 18.77
CA ARG A 303 64.30 64.56 18.57
C ARG A 303 64.85 65.98 18.66
N LYS A 304 65.81 66.27 19.54
CA LYS A 304 66.52 67.56 19.60
C LYS A 304 67.36 67.80 18.35
N GLU A 305 67.98 66.78 17.79
CA GLU A 305 68.71 66.84 16.52
C GLU A 305 67.78 67.03 15.33
N GLN A 306 66.65 66.31 15.28
CA GLN A 306 65.59 66.54 14.30
C GLN A 306 65.04 67.96 14.41
N LEU A 307 64.81 68.45 15.63
CA LEU A 307 64.41 69.83 15.85
C LEU A 307 65.48 70.80 15.38
N ARG A 308 66.77 70.56 15.67
CA ARG A 308 67.89 71.37 15.14
C ARG A 308 67.93 71.39 13.62
N ARG A 309 67.74 70.24 12.96
CA ARG A 309 67.63 70.14 11.50
C ARG A 309 66.42 70.91 10.98
N SER A 310 65.26 70.74 11.61
CA SER A 310 64.05 71.48 11.23
C SER A 310 64.20 72.98 11.49
N THR A 311 64.90 73.41 12.55
CA THR A 311 65.16 74.83 12.78
C THR A 311 66.17 75.38 11.79
N SER A 312 67.20 74.62 11.41
CA SER A 312 68.09 75.03 10.31
C SER A 312 67.37 75.05 8.98
N ASP A 313 66.43 74.14 8.73
CA ASP A 313 65.59 74.14 7.53
C ASP A 313 64.62 75.32 7.55
N VAL A 314 64.02 75.64 8.71
CA VAL A 314 63.17 76.83 8.88
C VAL A 314 63.98 78.11 8.78
N GLU A 315 65.22 78.16 9.28
CA GLU A 315 66.11 79.30 9.12
C GLU A 315 66.55 79.45 7.66
N HIS A 316 66.87 78.36 6.98
CA HIS A 316 67.17 78.34 5.55
C HIS A 316 65.96 78.80 4.74
N LEU A 317 64.76 78.30 5.04
CA LEU A 317 63.50 78.75 4.44
C LEU A 317 63.16 80.19 4.80
N ARG A 318 63.49 80.68 6.00
CA ARG A 318 63.35 82.10 6.37
C ARG A 318 64.34 82.98 5.65
N GLN A 319 65.56 82.51 5.39
CA GLN A 319 66.53 83.23 4.57
C GLN A 319 66.09 83.24 3.10
N LEU A 320 65.59 82.12 2.58
CA LEU A 320 64.98 82.04 1.25
C LEU A 320 63.75 82.93 1.14
N ASN A 321 62.87 82.91 2.14
CA ASN A 321 61.73 83.82 2.23
C ASN A 321 62.17 85.25 2.41
N LYS A 322 63.25 85.58 3.12
CA LYS A 322 63.79 86.94 3.16
C LYS A 322 64.35 87.37 1.81
N VAL A 323 65.03 86.50 1.08
CA VAL A 323 65.50 86.80 -0.28
C VAL A 323 64.32 86.93 -1.26
N LEU A 324 63.29 86.11 -1.09
CA LEU A 324 62.04 86.20 -1.84
C LEU A 324 61.25 87.44 -1.45
N ASP A 325 61.17 87.79 -0.17
CA ASP A 325 60.51 88.98 0.37
C ASP A 325 61.32 90.23 0.02
N GLU A 326 62.64 90.18 -0.09
CA GLU A 326 63.47 91.27 -0.61
C GLU A 326 63.28 91.40 -2.11
N ARG A 327 63.09 90.30 -2.85
CA ARG A 327 62.68 90.33 -4.26
C ARG A 327 61.25 90.85 -4.43
N VAL A 328 60.33 90.42 -3.58
CA VAL A 328 58.93 90.85 -3.57
C VAL A 328 58.87 92.29 -3.10
N GLN A 329 59.65 92.74 -2.12
CA GLN A 329 59.80 94.14 -1.72
C GLN A 329 60.59 94.97 -2.71
N GLN A 330 61.45 94.40 -3.55
CA GLN A 330 62.03 95.10 -4.70
C GLN A 330 60.97 95.24 -5.83
N LEU A 331 60.09 94.25 -5.99
CA LEU A 331 58.95 94.30 -6.91
C LEU A 331 57.79 95.18 -6.35
N GLU A 332 57.61 95.24 -5.03
CA GLU A 332 56.60 96.00 -4.30
C GLU A 332 57.13 97.39 -3.89
N ALA A 333 58.44 97.66 -3.86
CA ALA A 333 58.98 99.03 -3.85
C ALA A 333 58.98 99.64 -5.25
N ALA A 334 58.96 98.81 -6.30
CA ALA A 334 58.62 99.23 -7.66
C ALA A 334 57.10 99.39 -7.88
N ALA A 335 56.26 98.64 -7.15
CA ALA A 335 54.78 98.67 -7.28
C ALA A 335 54.03 99.36 -6.13
N GLY A 336 54.72 99.84 -5.09
CA GLY A 336 54.21 100.47 -3.86
C GLY A 336 54.00 101.98 -3.98
N LYS A 337 53.69 102.43 -5.21
CA LYS A 337 52.91 103.65 -5.51
C LYS A 337 51.46 103.27 -5.82
N ALA A 338 50.85 102.31 -5.13
CA ALA A 338 49.40 102.13 -5.14
C ALA A 338 48.95 101.14 -4.06
N PHE A 339 48.00 101.60 -3.24
CA PHE A 339 47.01 100.77 -2.50
C PHE A 339 47.56 99.89 -1.36
N GLY A 340 46.99 99.84 -0.15
CA GLY A 340 45.64 100.19 0.26
C GLY A 340 44.95 98.95 0.84
N GLN A 341 44.81 98.94 2.17
CA GLN A 341 43.74 98.30 2.96
C GLN A 341 43.68 96.77 3.19
N ALA A 342 43.50 96.49 4.50
CA ALA A 342 42.48 95.64 5.12
C ALA A 342 42.64 94.10 5.11
N ARG A 343 42.60 93.50 6.31
CA ARG A 343 41.38 92.94 6.92
C ARG A 343 41.71 91.71 7.77
N ALA A 344 41.34 91.80 9.05
CA ALA A 344 41.13 90.66 9.93
C ALA A 344 39.81 89.96 9.60
N THR A 345 39.74 88.63 9.71
CA THR A 345 38.61 87.85 10.28
C THR A 345 38.84 86.33 10.20
N ALA A 346 38.34 85.63 11.23
CA ALA A 346 37.75 84.28 11.24
C ALA A 346 38.68 83.05 11.20
N ALA A 347 38.37 81.88 11.78
CA ALA A 347 37.35 81.42 12.75
C ALA A 347 37.57 79.89 12.97
N GLY A 348 36.97 79.34 14.04
CA GLY A 348 36.50 77.94 14.12
C GLY A 348 37.38 76.97 14.93
N SER A 349 36.87 76.08 15.79
CA SER A 349 35.48 75.72 16.11
C SER A 349 35.39 74.89 17.41
N SER A 350 34.37 75.22 18.23
CA SER A 350 33.51 74.43 19.16
C SER A 350 33.72 72.91 19.33
N GLY A 351 33.41 72.25 20.46
CA GLY A 351 32.55 72.59 21.60
C GLY A 351 31.27 71.71 21.69
N SER A 352 30.87 71.34 22.92
CA SER A 352 29.61 70.70 23.38
C SER A 352 29.62 69.16 23.48
N ALA A 353 29.38 68.46 24.60
CA ALA A 353 28.46 68.57 25.75
C ALA A 353 26.97 68.28 25.42
N ALA A 354 26.41 67.22 26.02
CA ALA A 354 25.13 67.16 26.76
C ALA A 354 24.56 65.74 26.82
N ALA A 355 24.15 65.35 28.03
CA ALA A 355 23.34 64.18 28.35
C ALA A 355 21.89 64.62 28.62
N LEU A 356 20.90 63.77 28.33
CA LEU A 356 19.59 63.62 29.00
C LEU A 356 18.84 62.41 28.39
N PRO A 357 18.06 61.63 29.18
CA PRO A 357 17.25 60.51 28.69
C PRO A 357 15.74 60.87 28.59
N ALA A 358 15.01 60.16 27.74
CA ALA A 358 13.55 60.22 27.63
C ALA A 358 12.92 58.84 27.83
N SER A 359 11.80 58.84 28.54
CA SER A 359 11.00 57.71 29.01
C SER A 359 9.71 57.56 28.19
N ALA A 360 9.16 56.33 28.22
CA ALA A 360 7.74 55.96 28.10
C ALA A 360 7.07 55.93 26.71
N MET A 361 6.99 54.71 26.15
CA MET A 361 5.88 54.16 25.35
C MET A 361 6.07 52.62 25.29
N ALA A 362 6.05 51.95 26.45
CA ALA A 362 6.39 50.53 26.60
C ALA A 362 5.16 49.71 26.99
N GLY A 363 4.52 49.09 26.00
CA GLY A 363 3.41 48.16 26.21
C GLY A 363 2.95 47.54 24.89
N ALA A 364 2.53 48.37 23.93
CA ALA A 364 2.12 47.91 22.60
C ALA A 364 3.30 47.52 21.68
N GLY A 365 4.48 48.13 21.88
CA GLY A 365 5.68 47.85 21.09
C GLY A 365 6.33 46.50 21.39
N ALA A 366 6.15 45.96 22.61
CA ALA A 366 6.79 44.72 23.04
C ALA A 366 6.15 43.50 22.34
N ALA A 367 4.82 43.42 22.26
CA ALA A 367 4.13 42.37 21.52
C ALA A 367 4.47 42.40 20.02
N SER A 368 4.54 43.60 19.42
CA SER A 368 4.97 43.77 18.02
C SER A 368 6.44 43.38 17.79
N ALA A 369 7.32 43.59 18.77
CA ALA A 369 8.72 43.19 18.68
C ALA A 369 8.88 41.68 18.78
N ILE A 370 8.18 41.03 19.72
CA ILE A 370 8.24 39.58 19.91
C ILE A 370 7.63 38.85 18.68
N ALA A 371 6.53 39.36 18.12
CA ALA A 371 5.94 38.79 16.89
C ALA A 371 6.90 38.85 15.69
N ARG A 372 7.61 39.96 15.52
CA ARG A 372 8.63 40.11 14.45
C ARG A 372 9.81 39.17 14.66
N GLU A 373 10.22 38.93 15.89
CA GLU A 373 11.31 38.02 16.21
C GLU A 373 10.92 36.56 15.99
N VAL A 374 9.68 36.17 16.33
CA VAL A 374 9.12 34.83 15.99
C VAL A 374 9.15 34.60 14.47
N ASP A 375 8.73 35.59 13.67
CA ASP A 375 8.78 35.49 12.21
C ASP A 375 10.20 35.49 11.64
N ARG A 376 11.17 36.11 12.34
CA ARG A 376 12.60 36.02 12.01
C ARG A 376 13.10 34.59 12.23
N LEU A 377 12.88 34.02 13.41
CA LEU A 377 13.32 32.65 13.73
C LEU A 377 12.66 31.59 12.85
N ARG A 378 11.38 31.75 12.49
CA ARG A 378 10.69 30.84 11.53
C ARG A 378 11.29 30.88 10.13
N ARG A 379 11.83 32.03 9.70
CA ARG A 379 12.55 32.15 8.43
C ARG A 379 13.94 31.54 8.52
N GLU A 380 14.65 31.77 9.62
CA GLU A 380 15.95 31.15 9.88
C GLU A 380 15.85 29.61 9.94
N ARG A 381 14.85 29.08 10.64
CA ARG A 381 14.55 27.64 10.68
C ARG A 381 14.36 27.06 9.28
N ARG A 382 13.49 27.68 8.47
CA ARG A 382 13.25 27.24 7.08
C ARG A 382 14.53 27.32 6.24
N PHE A 383 15.27 28.41 6.36
CA PHE A 383 16.53 28.59 5.63
C PHE A 383 17.58 27.53 6.02
N ILE A 384 17.65 27.14 7.29
CA ILE A 384 18.60 26.11 7.76
C ILE A 384 18.17 24.72 7.30
N VAL A 385 16.88 24.37 7.38
CA VAL A 385 16.39 23.06 6.96
C VAL A 385 16.45 22.90 5.44
N GLU A 386 15.96 23.90 4.69
CA GLU A 386 15.91 23.84 3.22
C GLU A 386 17.28 24.15 2.57
N GLY A 387 18.08 25.04 3.18
CA GLY A 387 19.37 25.47 2.65
C GLY A 387 20.56 24.57 3.01
N SER A 388 20.40 23.63 3.95
CA SER A 388 21.47 22.71 4.35
C SER A 388 21.63 21.50 3.42
N GLY A 389 20.81 21.38 2.37
CA GLY A 389 20.90 20.26 1.43
C GLY A 389 20.67 18.88 2.08
N GLY A 390 19.94 18.84 3.19
CA GLY A 390 19.68 17.61 3.97
C GLY A 390 20.73 17.29 5.05
N ALA A 391 21.72 18.16 5.27
CA ALA A 391 22.71 17.98 6.35
C ALA A 391 22.11 18.22 7.75
N LEU A 392 21.05 19.03 7.85
CA LEU A 392 20.30 19.26 9.08
C LEU A 392 18.85 18.85 8.85
N ASP A 393 18.44 17.77 9.51
CA ASP A 393 17.08 17.25 9.49
C ASP A 393 16.21 17.95 10.54
N GLU A 394 14.89 17.74 10.47
CA GLU A 394 13.92 18.31 11.43
C GLU A 394 14.22 17.90 12.89
N ASN A 395 14.98 16.83 13.09
CA ASN A 395 15.37 16.31 14.40
C ASN A 395 16.74 16.79 14.89
N SER A 396 17.44 17.63 14.13
CA SER A 396 18.74 18.16 14.53
C SER A 396 18.63 19.02 15.78
N ASP A 397 19.63 18.96 16.67
CA ASP A 397 19.65 19.72 17.92
C ASP A 397 19.57 21.24 17.70
N VAL A 398 20.09 21.73 16.57
CA VAL A 398 20.00 23.14 16.18
C VAL A 398 18.55 23.52 15.84
N VAL A 399 17.84 22.66 15.10
CA VAL A 399 16.43 22.87 14.74
C VAL A 399 15.54 22.77 15.97
N ARG A 400 15.80 21.81 16.88
CA ARG A 400 15.10 21.70 18.16
C ARG A 400 15.32 22.91 19.07
N ALA A 401 16.53 23.47 19.11
CA ALA A 401 16.82 24.68 19.89
C ALA A 401 16.06 25.89 19.35
N LEU A 402 15.96 26.03 18.01
CA LEU A 402 15.16 27.07 17.37
C LEU A 402 13.66 26.87 17.62
N ASP A 403 13.16 25.64 17.54
CA ASP A 403 11.75 25.32 17.81
C ASP A 403 11.37 25.61 19.26
N LYS A 404 12.28 25.30 20.20
CA LYS A 404 12.11 25.68 21.61
C LYS A 404 12.06 27.20 21.78
N ALA A 405 13.00 27.94 21.20
CA ALA A 405 13.02 29.40 21.29
C ALA A 405 11.78 30.06 20.64
N ILE A 406 11.29 29.51 19.53
CA ILE A 406 10.04 29.95 18.88
C ILE A 406 8.86 29.71 19.81
N ASN A 407 8.76 28.52 20.42
CA ASN A 407 7.67 28.19 21.34
C ASN A 407 7.70 29.06 22.60
N ASP A 408 8.88 29.27 23.21
CA ASP A 408 9.04 30.13 24.38
C ASP A 408 8.58 31.57 24.08
N MET A 409 8.89 32.11 22.89
CA MET A 409 8.42 33.45 22.49
C MET A 409 6.94 33.51 22.12
N VAL A 410 6.38 32.44 21.57
CA VAL A 410 4.93 32.32 21.31
C VAL A 410 4.16 32.24 22.63
N GLU A 411 4.67 31.51 23.61
CA GLU A 411 4.13 31.47 24.97
C GLU A 411 4.19 32.86 25.62
N GLN A 412 5.30 33.59 25.48
CA GLN A 412 5.39 34.99 25.93
C GLN A 412 4.35 35.89 25.26
N LEU A 413 4.11 35.74 23.95
CA LEU A 413 3.05 36.47 23.24
C LEU A 413 1.66 36.11 23.75
N ASN A 414 1.40 34.83 24.00
CA ASN A 414 0.11 34.36 24.53
C ASN A 414 -0.12 34.83 25.96
N CYS A 415 0.92 34.98 26.78
CA CYS A 415 0.85 35.57 28.12
C CYS A 415 0.59 37.08 28.08
N LEU A 416 1.04 37.78 27.04
CA LEU A 416 0.82 39.22 26.83
C LEU A 416 -0.52 39.52 26.15
N GLY A 417 -1.07 38.57 25.38
CA GLY A 417 -2.33 38.68 24.63
C GLY A 417 -3.61 38.96 25.45
N PRO A 418 -3.88 38.32 26.60
CA PRO A 418 -5.11 38.54 27.35
C PRO A 418 -5.20 39.94 28.00
N HIS A 419 -4.09 40.67 28.12
CA HIS A 419 -4.07 42.03 28.66
C HIS A 419 -4.40 43.13 27.63
N LEU A 420 -4.54 42.81 26.35
CA LEU A 420 -4.94 43.76 25.30
C LEU A 420 -6.46 43.74 24.98
N HIS A 421 -7.21 42.76 25.50
CA HIS A 421 -8.67 42.65 25.29
C HIS A 421 -9.53 43.28 26.39
N MET A 422 -8.92 43.90 27.41
CA MET A 422 -9.63 44.58 28.52
C MET A 422 -9.44 46.10 28.52
N ALA A 423 -8.87 46.68 27.45
CA ALA A 423 -8.59 48.11 27.35
C ALA A 423 -9.34 48.81 26.20
N THR A 424 -10.36 48.17 25.62
CA THR A 424 -11.17 48.72 24.51
C THR A 424 -12.67 48.57 24.71
N ASP A 425 -13.14 48.53 25.97
CA ASP A 425 -14.53 48.78 26.33
C ASP A 425 -14.64 50.05 27.18
#